data_AF-A0A928QP30-F1
#
_entry.id   AF-A0A928QP30-F1
#
_cell.length_a   1.000
_cell.length_b   1.000
_cell.length_c   1.000
_cell.angle_alpha   90.00
_cell.angle_beta   90.00
_cell.angle_gamma   90.00
#
_symmetry.space_group_name_H-M   'P 1'
#
loop_
_entity.id
_entity.type
_entity.pdbx_description
1 polymer ?
#
loop_
_entity_poly.entity_id
_entity_poly.type
_entity_poly.pdbx_seq_one_letter_code
_entity_poly.pdbx_strand_id
1 'polypeptide(L)'
;MSISPGSARSGLRRITPQRGRHLWWLLFWPVYWLRYPLIERGRGEVSYHPVYCPADDLIPFCEVFIVPYMLWMVLMVAVCLYTLCCDVDTFRLYSRFLVIAMSLSTVIFLLWPSCQQLRPETFARDNLFTRCVALLYAADTNTNVFPSEHAIGSAAVWLAVRHARGLASARLRVPLCVLAALTCVSTVFLKQHSVLDLLGAAPVCLIAWYFSFRTAANRQKSA
;
A
#
# COMPACT_ATOMS: atom_id res chain seq x y z
N MET A 1 -55.69 -33.06 -30.44
CA MET A 1 -54.60 -32.06 -30.52
C MET A 1 -54.47 -31.44 -29.14
N SER A 2 -53.55 -31.94 -28.31
CA SER A 2 -53.42 -31.58 -26.89
C SER A 2 -52.05 -30.94 -26.68
N ILE A 3 -52.05 -29.72 -26.13
CA ILE A 3 -50.88 -28.86 -25.94
C ILE A 3 -50.17 -29.30 -24.65
N SER A 4 -48.91 -29.75 -24.76
CA SER A 4 -48.05 -30.03 -23.60
C SER A 4 -47.51 -28.71 -23.02
N PRO A 5 -47.75 -28.37 -21.74
CA PRO A 5 -47.16 -27.19 -21.13
C PRO A 5 -45.68 -27.45 -20.81
N GLY A 6 -44.80 -26.63 -21.40
CA GLY A 6 -43.37 -26.65 -21.13
C GLY A 6 -43.06 -26.32 -19.67
N SER A 7 -42.22 -27.15 -19.03
CA SER A 7 -41.65 -26.85 -17.73
C SER A 7 -40.57 -25.78 -17.88
N ALA A 8 -40.95 -24.52 -17.82
CA ALA A 8 -40.04 -23.42 -17.57
C ALA A 8 -39.51 -23.56 -16.13
N ARG A 9 -38.46 -24.36 -15.94
CA ARG A 9 -37.68 -24.35 -14.70
C ARG A 9 -36.90 -23.04 -14.69
N SER A 10 -37.49 -22.02 -14.08
CA SER A 10 -36.80 -20.77 -13.74
C SER A 10 -35.61 -21.12 -12.84
N GLY A 11 -34.42 -20.99 -13.40
CA GLY A 11 -33.16 -21.08 -12.66
C GLY A 11 -33.03 -19.89 -11.73
N LEU A 12 -33.75 -19.93 -10.60
CA LEU A 12 -33.37 -19.18 -9.40
C LEU A 12 -32.00 -19.70 -8.98
N ARG A 13 -30.95 -19.08 -9.54
CA ARG A 13 -29.57 -19.20 -9.07
C ARG A 13 -29.63 -18.99 -7.56
N ARG A 14 -29.43 -20.07 -6.78
CA ARG A 14 -29.20 -19.98 -5.34
C ARG A 14 -28.15 -18.91 -5.14
N ILE A 15 -28.53 -17.81 -4.51
CA ILE A 15 -27.60 -16.78 -4.08
C ILE A 15 -26.79 -17.44 -2.98
N THR A 16 -25.62 -17.97 -3.34
CA THR A 16 -24.69 -18.56 -2.37
C THR A 16 -24.37 -17.55 -1.27
N PRO A 17 -24.34 -17.94 0.02
CA PRO A 17 -23.96 -17.10 1.17
C PRO A 17 -22.53 -16.50 1.12
N GLN A 18 -21.82 -16.76 0.02
CA GLN A 18 -20.44 -16.35 -0.24
C GLN A 18 -20.35 -14.95 -0.90
N ARG A 19 -21.48 -14.35 -1.31
CA ARG A 19 -21.54 -13.00 -1.88
C ARG A 19 -21.32 -11.96 -0.77
N GLY A 20 -20.26 -11.18 -0.86
CA GLY A 20 -19.97 -10.06 0.04
C GLY A 20 -18.97 -10.33 1.17
N ARG A 21 -18.58 -11.59 1.45
CA ARG A 21 -17.58 -11.89 2.51
C ARG A 21 -16.22 -11.22 2.30
N HIS A 22 -15.88 -10.87 1.07
CA HIS A 22 -14.65 -10.15 0.78
C HIS A 22 -14.73 -8.68 1.24
N LEU A 23 -15.92 -8.08 1.37
CA LEU A 23 -16.08 -6.71 1.84
C LEU A 23 -15.62 -6.53 3.30
N TRP A 24 -15.60 -7.60 4.10
CA TRP A 24 -15.05 -7.56 5.46
C TRP A 24 -13.59 -7.09 5.50
N TRP A 25 -12.81 -7.30 4.43
CA TRP A 25 -11.45 -6.78 4.33
C TRP A 25 -11.40 -5.24 4.35
N LEU A 26 -12.47 -4.55 3.94
CA LEU A 26 -12.54 -3.09 3.95
C LEU A 26 -12.62 -2.51 5.36
N LEU A 27 -13.09 -3.29 6.35
CA LEU A 27 -13.11 -2.85 7.75
C LEU A 27 -11.72 -2.65 8.33
N PHE A 28 -10.68 -3.21 7.71
CA PHE A 28 -9.31 -2.97 8.10
C PHE A 28 -8.94 -1.48 7.98
N TRP A 29 -9.39 -0.80 6.92
CA TRP A 29 -8.95 0.57 6.62
C TRP A 29 -9.35 1.60 7.68
N PRO A 30 -10.62 1.67 8.14
CA PRO A 30 -10.98 2.59 9.22
C PRO A 30 -10.19 2.35 10.50
N VAL A 31 -10.02 1.07 10.90
CA VAL A 31 -9.24 0.71 12.09
C VAL A 31 -7.78 1.12 11.92
N TYR A 32 -7.22 0.84 10.74
CA TYR A 32 -5.84 1.16 10.40
C TYR A 32 -5.59 2.67 10.37
N TRP A 33 -6.56 3.47 9.91
CA TRP A 33 -6.40 4.93 9.86
C TRP A 33 -6.54 5.56 11.24
N LEU A 34 -7.42 5.01 12.10
CA LEU A 34 -7.53 5.43 13.51
C LEU A 34 -6.25 5.15 14.32
N ARG A 35 -5.43 4.18 13.89
CA ARG A 35 -4.12 3.91 14.48
C ARG A 35 -3.21 5.13 14.48
N TYR A 36 -3.16 5.89 13.38
CA TYR A 36 -2.20 6.99 13.21
C TYR A 36 -2.30 8.03 14.34
N PRO A 37 -3.46 8.67 14.60
CA PRO A 37 -3.55 9.62 15.72
C PRO A 37 -3.31 8.96 17.08
N LEU A 38 -3.65 7.69 17.26
CA LEU A 38 -3.41 6.97 18.52
C LEU A 38 -1.91 6.77 18.80
N ILE A 39 -1.13 6.38 17.77
CA ILE A 39 0.31 6.16 17.93
C ILE A 39 1.08 7.47 17.93
N GLU A 40 0.76 8.41 17.03
CA GLU A 40 1.52 9.66 16.89
C GLU A 40 1.19 10.70 17.96
N ARG A 41 -0.06 10.74 18.44
CA ARG A 41 -0.53 11.80 19.35
C ARG A 41 -1.00 11.29 20.70
N GLY A 42 -1.28 9.99 20.82
CA GLY A 42 -1.85 9.40 22.02
C GLY A 42 -0.86 8.80 23.02
N ARG A 43 0.43 8.67 22.66
CA ARG A 43 1.42 7.92 23.46
C ARG A 43 2.21 8.73 24.49
N GLY A 44 1.94 10.03 24.62
CA GLY A 44 2.71 10.91 25.51
C GLY A 44 4.15 11.11 25.04
N GLU A 45 5.09 11.25 25.96
CA GLU A 45 6.52 11.38 25.63
C GLU A 45 7.09 10.02 25.18
N VAL A 46 7.50 9.95 23.92
CA VAL A 46 8.12 8.77 23.30
C VAL A 46 9.53 9.13 22.83
N SER A 47 10.52 8.34 23.22
CA SER A 47 11.86 8.44 22.66
C SER A 47 11.88 7.76 21.29
N TYR A 48 12.16 8.54 20.25
CA TYR A 48 12.27 8.04 18.89
C TYR A 48 13.71 7.70 18.51
N HIS A 49 13.89 6.65 17.73
CA HIS A 49 15.16 6.19 17.21
C HIS A 49 15.40 6.75 15.80
N PRO A 50 16.39 7.62 15.61
CA PRO A 50 16.72 8.12 14.28
C PRO A 50 17.17 7.00 13.35
N VAL A 51 16.58 6.93 12.16
CA VAL A 51 16.98 6.02 11.08
C VAL A 51 17.68 6.83 10.00
N TYR A 52 18.93 6.47 9.73
CA TYR A 52 19.81 7.18 8.81
C TYR A 52 20.94 6.27 8.33
N CYS A 53 21.42 6.51 7.10
CA CYS A 53 22.66 5.97 6.58
C CYS A 53 23.37 6.97 5.65
N PRO A 54 24.69 6.83 5.39
CA PRO A 54 25.43 7.76 4.53
C PRO A 54 24.89 7.90 3.10
N ALA A 55 24.14 6.91 2.60
CA ALA A 55 23.50 7.00 1.29
C ALA A 55 22.40 8.08 1.26
N ASP A 56 21.80 8.42 2.40
CA ASP A 56 20.75 9.44 2.48
C ASP A 56 21.29 10.83 2.13
N ASP A 57 22.56 11.11 2.44
CA ASP A 57 23.22 12.39 2.12
C ASP A 57 23.55 12.53 0.64
N LEU A 58 23.74 11.42 -0.06
CA LEU A 58 24.01 11.40 -1.49
C LEU A 58 22.76 11.70 -2.33
N ILE A 59 21.57 11.59 -1.73
CA ILE A 59 20.30 11.82 -2.40
C ILE A 59 19.89 13.29 -2.16
N PRO A 60 19.92 14.18 -3.16
CA PRO A 60 19.49 15.56 -2.95
C PRO A 60 17.97 15.62 -2.76
N PHE A 61 17.51 16.61 -2.00
CA PHE A 61 16.09 16.95 -1.99
C PHE A 61 15.64 17.37 -3.41
N CYS A 62 14.50 16.86 -3.88
CA CYS A 62 13.95 17.23 -5.18
C CYS A 62 12.41 17.32 -5.11
N GLU A 63 11.89 18.55 -5.15
CA GLU A 63 10.48 18.85 -4.93
C GLU A 63 9.54 18.23 -5.98
N VAL A 64 10.02 17.98 -7.20
CA VAL A 64 9.22 17.40 -8.31
C VAL A 64 8.69 15.99 -7.96
N PHE A 65 9.39 15.27 -7.09
CA PHE A 65 8.97 13.94 -6.64
C PHE A 65 7.70 13.94 -5.79
N ILE A 66 7.18 15.12 -5.41
CA ILE A 66 5.85 15.23 -4.80
C ILE A 66 4.75 14.66 -5.70
N VAL A 67 4.92 14.72 -7.02
CA VAL A 67 3.94 14.20 -7.99
C VAL A 67 3.75 12.68 -7.87
N PRO A 68 4.78 11.83 -8.08
CA PRO A 68 4.62 10.38 -7.89
C PRO A 68 4.31 9.99 -6.45
N TYR A 69 4.70 10.79 -5.45
CA TYR A 69 4.31 10.56 -4.05
C TYR A 69 2.80 10.72 -3.85
N MET A 70 2.21 11.82 -4.32
CA MET A 70 0.76 12.06 -4.16
C MET A 70 -0.08 11.09 -5.00
N LEU A 71 0.40 10.72 -6.20
CA LEU A 71 -0.27 9.75 -7.06
C LEU A 71 -0.31 8.34 -6.46
N TRP A 72 0.55 8.03 -5.49
CA TRP A 72 0.55 6.72 -4.83
C TRP A 72 -0.78 6.40 -4.14
N MET A 73 -1.37 7.35 -3.42
CA MET A 73 -2.64 7.14 -2.74
C MET A 73 -3.76 6.88 -3.76
N VAL A 74 -3.76 7.62 -4.87
CA VAL A 74 -4.70 7.41 -5.98
C VAL A 74 -4.51 6.01 -6.58
N LEU A 75 -3.27 5.59 -6.79
CA LEU A 75 -2.94 4.26 -7.31
C LEU A 75 -3.41 3.14 -6.37
N MET A 76 -3.15 3.27 -5.07
CA MET A 76 -3.61 2.33 -4.02
C MET A 76 -5.12 2.13 -4.08
N VAL A 77 -5.88 3.24 -4.10
CA VAL A 77 -7.34 3.22 -4.14
C VAL A 77 -7.84 2.66 -5.47
N ALA A 78 -7.26 3.08 -6.60
CA ALA A 78 -7.65 2.61 -7.92
C ALA A 78 -7.47 1.10 -8.08
N VAL A 79 -6.34 0.54 -7.64
CA VAL A 79 -6.08 -0.91 -7.66
C VAL A 79 -6.99 -1.65 -6.69
N CYS A 80 -7.25 -1.08 -5.51
CA CYS A 80 -8.21 -1.63 -4.56
C CYS A 80 -9.62 -1.73 -5.17
N LEU A 81 -10.14 -0.64 -5.74
CA LEU A 81 -11.46 -0.60 -6.37
C LEU A 81 -11.55 -1.50 -7.60
N TYR A 82 -10.53 -1.47 -8.46
CA TYR A 82 -10.48 -2.34 -9.64
C TYR A 82 -10.53 -3.81 -9.25
N THR A 83 -9.65 -4.25 -8.33
CA THR A 83 -9.64 -5.65 -7.92
C THR A 83 -10.93 -6.02 -7.18
N LEU A 84 -11.46 -5.13 -6.33
CA LEU A 84 -12.73 -5.35 -5.63
C LEU A 84 -13.89 -5.62 -6.61
N CYS A 85 -13.99 -4.83 -7.69
CA CYS A 85 -15.11 -4.89 -8.62
C CYS A 85 -14.90 -5.92 -9.75
N CYS A 86 -13.66 -6.12 -10.18
CA CYS A 86 -13.35 -6.85 -11.42
C CYS A 86 -12.54 -8.14 -11.20
N ASP A 87 -11.84 -8.30 -10.07
CA ASP A 87 -10.95 -9.44 -9.80
C ASP A 87 -10.87 -9.72 -8.28
N VAL A 88 -11.97 -10.26 -7.74
CA VAL A 88 -12.14 -10.47 -6.29
C VAL A 88 -11.07 -11.41 -5.70
N ASP A 89 -10.53 -12.33 -6.49
CA ASP A 89 -9.46 -13.21 -6.03
C ASP A 89 -8.17 -12.41 -5.84
N THR A 90 -7.79 -11.55 -6.80
CA THR A 90 -6.67 -10.62 -6.61
C THR A 90 -6.92 -9.67 -5.45
N PHE A 91 -8.15 -9.16 -5.28
CA PHE A 91 -8.52 -8.30 -4.16
C PHE A 91 -8.24 -8.98 -2.82
N ARG A 92 -8.66 -10.24 -2.64
CA ARG A 92 -8.39 -11.00 -1.41
C ARG A 92 -6.90 -11.15 -1.12
N LEU A 93 -6.08 -11.39 -2.15
CA LEU A 93 -4.63 -11.53 -2.00
C LEU A 93 -3.99 -10.18 -1.64
N TYR A 94 -4.38 -9.12 -2.34
CA TYR A 94 -3.96 -7.75 -2.11
C TYR A 94 -4.31 -7.27 -0.69
N SER A 95 -5.57 -7.43 -0.27
CA SER A 95 -6.02 -7.08 1.08
C SER A 95 -5.31 -7.90 2.15
N ARG A 96 -5.14 -9.21 1.95
CA ARG A 96 -4.41 -10.06 2.90
C ARG A 96 -2.94 -9.64 3.02
N PHE A 97 -2.29 -9.32 1.91
CA PHE A 97 -0.92 -8.81 1.92
C PHE A 97 -0.82 -7.53 2.76
N LEU A 98 -1.68 -6.54 2.47
CA LEU A 98 -1.68 -5.26 3.16
C LEU A 98 -1.96 -5.42 4.66
N VAL A 99 -2.97 -6.20 5.04
CA VAL A 99 -3.30 -6.45 6.45
C VAL A 99 -2.11 -7.03 7.20
N ILE A 100 -1.43 -8.04 6.63
CA ILE A 100 -0.26 -8.65 7.28
C ILE A 100 0.88 -7.64 7.37
N ALA A 101 1.26 -7.02 6.26
CA ALA A 101 2.44 -6.14 6.20
C ALA A 101 2.27 -4.89 7.08
N MET A 102 1.11 -4.24 6.99
CA MET A 102 0.81 -3.02 7.75
C MET A 102 0.62 -3.30 9.24
N SER A 103 0.09 -4.48 9.62
CA SER A 103 0.04 -4.89 11.02
C SER A 103 1.44 -5.16 11.59
N LEU A 104 2.33 -5.79 10.81
CA LEU A 104 3.73 -5.98 11.21
C LEU A 104 4.46 -4.64 11.37
N SER A 105 4.28 -3.72 10.40
CA SER A 105 4.78 -2.35 10.47
C SER A 105 4.31 -1.65 11.74
N THR A 106 3.01 -1.72 12.04
CA THR A 106 2.42 -1.18 13.27
C THR A 106 3.08 -1.76 14.54
N VAL A 107 3.30 -3.07 14.60
CA VAL A 107 3.98 -3.68 15.75
C VAL A 107 5.41 -3.16 15.89
N ILE A 108 6.13 -2.99 14.78
CA ILE A 108 7.48 -2.42 14.79
C ILE A 108 7.44 -0.97 15.31
N PHE A 109 6.53 -0.13 14.83
CA PHE A 109 6.35 1.23 15.34
C PHE A 109 6.02 1.28 16.84
N LEU A 110 5.27 0.29 17.33
CA LEU A 110 4.91 0.21 18.74
C LEU A 110 6.12 -0.13 19.63
N LEU A 111 6.94 -1.08 19.18
CA LEU A 111 8.07 -1.64 19.93
C LEU A 111 9.37 -0.83 19.75
N TRP A 112 9.58 -0.27 18.57
CA TRP A 112 10.75 0.50 18.17
C TRP A 112 10.28 1.76 17.41
N PRO A 113 9.85 2.81 18.13
CA PRO A 113 9.41 4.05 17.50
C PRO A 113 10.59 4.69 16.77
N SER A 114 10.55 4.72 15.44
CA SER A 114 11.61 5.32 14.62
C SER A 114 11.29 6.77 14.25
N CYS A 115 12.29 7.57 13.89
CA CYS A 115 12.07 8.86 13.23
C CYS A 115 13.13 9.13 12.17
N GLN A 116 12.90 10.13 11.33
CA GLN A 116 13.88 10.65 10.39
C GLN A 116 14.12 12.14 10.61
N GLN A 117 15.37 12.57 10.46
CA GLN A 117 15.80 13.97 10.59
C GLN A 117 16.43 14.43 9.28
N LEU A 118 15.78 14.08 8.16
CA LEU A 118 16.28 14.27 6.79
C LEU A 118 15.65 15.48 6.09
N ARG A 119 14.49 15.93 6.58
CA ARG A 119 13.73 17.02 5.97
C ARG A 119 14.56 18.32 5.99
N PRO A 120 14.63 19.07 4.88
CA PRO A 120 15.30 20.36 4.88
C PRO A 120 14.55 21.34 5.79
N GLU A 121 15.30 22.16 6.54
CA GLU A 121 14.71 23.20 7.40
C GLU A 121 14.03 24.31 6.58
N THR A 122 14.57 24.60 5.40
CA THR A 122 14.04 25.58 4.45
C THR A 122 14.15 25.07 3.02
N PHE A 123 13.24 25.51 2.14
CA PHE A 123 13.33 25.21 0.72
C PHE A 123 14.13 26.29 0.00
N ALA A 124 15.00 25.88 -0.93
CA ALA A 124 15.80 26.80 -1.74
C ALA A 124 14.96 27.66 -2.71
N ARG A 125 13.71 27.25 -2.98
CA ARG A 125 12.78 27.91 -3.90
C ARG A 125 11.40 27.97 -3.28
N ASP A 126 10.62 28.96 -3.68
CA ASP A 126 9.17 28.99 -3.43
C ASP A 126 8.42 28.78 -4.76
N ASN A 127 7.91 27.57 -4.94
CA ASN A 127 7.08 27.18 -6.07
C ASN A 127 5.92 26.28 -5.61
N LEU A 128 5.05 25.89 -6.55
CA LEU A 128 3.91 25.03 -6.23
C LEU A 128 4.33 23.71 -5.58
N PHE A 129 5.41 23.08 -6.06
CA PHE A 129 5.87 21.80 -5.53
C PHE A 129 6.41 21.93 -4.10
N THR A 130 7.23 22.93 -3.80
CA THR A 130 7.73 23.15 -2.43
C THR A 130 6.60 23.48 -1.46
N ARG A 131 5.55 24.20 -1.90
CA ARG A 131 4.34 24.42 -1.09
C ARG A 131 3.59 23.13 -0.81
N CYS A 132 3.44 22.25 -1.80
CA CYS A 132 2.85 20.92 -1.59
C CYS A 132 3.70 20.05 -0.65
N VAL A 133 5.03 20.10 -0.75
CA VAL A 133 5.93 19.39 0.17
C VAL A 133 5.81 19.96 1.59
N ALA A 134 5.71 21.29 1.76
CA ALA A 134 5.48 21.91 3.06
C ALA A 134 4.19 21.42 3.72
N LEU A 135 3.09 21.35 2.95
CA LEU A 135 1.82 20.81 3.42
C LEU A 135 1.92 19.33 3.78
N LEU A 136 2.63 18.54 2.97
CA LEU A 136 2.92 17.14 3.28
C LEU A 136 3.68 17.02 4.61
N TYR A 137 4.74 17.80 4.82
CA TYR A 137 5.53 17.76 6.06
C TYR A 137 4.73 18.21 7.29
N ALA A 138 3.76 19.11 7.12
CA ALA A 138 2.88 19.54 8.20
C ALA A 138 1.80 18.49 8.55
N ALA A 139 1.29 17.78 7.55
CA ALA A 139 0.25 16.77 7.73
C ALA A 139 0.80 15.41 8.20
N ASP A 140 1.98 15.05 7.71
CA ASP A 140 2.64 13.76 7.93
C ASP A 140 3.88 13.95 8.80
N THR A 141 3.87 13.32 9.97
CA THR A 141 4.97 13.41 10.93
C THR A 141 6.21 12.69 10.41
N ASN A 142 7.39 13.02 10.93
CA ASN A 142 8.64 12.35 10.59
C ASN A 142 8.94 11.15 11.51
N THR A 143 7.91 10.60 12.14
CA THR A 143 7.94 9.54 13.15
C THR A 143 7.28 8.27 12.62
N ASN A 144 7.64 7.12 13.21
CA ASN A 144 7.19 5.79 12.81
C ASN A 144 7.35 5.52 11.30
N VAL A 145 8.57 5.79 10.80
CA VAL A 145 8.94 5.69 9.38
C VAL A 145 9.54 4.34 8.97
N PHE A 146 10.07 3.56 9.92
CA PHE A 146 10.68 2.25 9.67
C PHE A 146 9.75 1.10 10.11
N PRO A 147 9.36 0.17 9.21
CA PRO A 147 9.68 0.11 7.78
C PRO A 147 8.82 1.04 6.92
N SER A 148 9.26 1.34 5.68
CA SER A 148 8.51 2.23 4.80
C SER A 148 7.18 1.64 4.33
N GLU A 149 6.07 2.21 4.80
CA GLU A 149 4.71 1.81 4.37
C GLU A 149 4.42 2.18 2.92
N HIS A 150 5.06 3.22 2.39
CA HIS A 150 5.01 3.56 0.97
C HIS A 150 5.61 2.43 0.12
N ALA A 151 6.77 1.90 0.51
CA ALA A 151 7.40 0.76 -0.17
C ALA A 151 6.54 -0.51 -0.05
N ILE A 152 5.95 -0.77 1.13
CA ILE A 152 5.02 -1.89 1.35
C ILE A 152 3.80 -1.77 0.44
N GLY A 153 3.15 -0.61 0.40
CA GLY A 153 1.99 -0.37 -0.46
C GLY A 153 2.36 -0.51 -1.93
N SER A 154 3.49 0.05 -2.36
CA SER A 154 3.99 -0.11 -3.73
C SER A 154 4.23 -1.57 -4.11
N ALA A 155 4.79 -2.38 -3.20
CA ALA A 155 4.93 -3.83 -3.41
C ALA A 155 3.56 -4.52 -3.54
N ALA A 156 2.58 -4.13 -2.73
CA ALA A 156 1.22 -4.64 -2.82
C ALA A 156 0.57 -4.33 -4.19
N VAL A 157 0.68 -3.09 -4.68
CA VAL A 157 0.23 -2.72 -6.05
C VAL A 157 0.91 -3.59 -7.07
N TRP A 158 2.24 -3.65 -7.01
CA TRP A 158 3.04 -4.36 -7.99
C TRP A 158 2.62 -5.83 -8.09
N LEU A 159 2.43 -6.49 -6.94
CA LEU A 159 1.95 -7.87 -6.89
C LEU A 159 0.52 -8.00 -7.44
N ALA A 160 -0.40 -7.14 -7.02
CA ALA A 160 -1.80 -7.16 -7.47
C ALA A 160 -1.92 -6.93 -8.98
N VAL A 161 -1.24 -5.92 -9.54
CA VAL A 161 -1.26 -5.59 -10.97
C VAL A 161 -0.66 -6.73 -11.80
N ARG A 162 0.38 -7.42 -11.31
CA ARG A 162 0.93 -8.59 -12.01
C ARG A 162 0.04 -9.83 -11.91
N HIS A 163 -0.74 -9.97 -10.84
CA HIS A 163 -1.63 -11.11 -10.64
C HIS A 163 -2.97 -10.94 -11.38
N ALA A 164 -3.51 -9.73 -11.42
CA ALA A 164 -4.80 -9.42 -12.03
C ALA A 164 -4.76 -9.68 -13.54
N ARG A 165 -5.62 -10.58 -14.02
CA ARG A 165 -5.64 -10.96 -15.46
C ARG A 165 -6.05 -9.81 -16.36
N GLY A 166 -6.99 -8.98 -15.91
CA GLY A 166 -7.45 -7.83 -16.68
C GLY A 166 -6.45 -6.67 -16.77
N LEU A 167 -5.37 -6.70 -15.97
CA LEU A 167 -4.25 -5.76 -16.06
C LEU A 167 -3.02 -6.38 -16.73
N ALA A 168 -3.20 -7.48 -17.48
CA ALA A 168 -2.08 -8.19 -18.07
C ALA A 168 -1.42 -7.48 -19.26
N SER A 169 -2.16 -6.58 -19.93
CA SER A 169 -1.64 -5.78 -21.03
C SER A 169 -0.45 -4.93 -20.58
N ALA A 170 0.66 -4.99 -21.31
CA ALA A 170 1.85 -4.19 -21.03
C ALA A 170 1.55 -2.68 -20.98
N ARG A 171 0.61 -2.20 -21.81
CA ARG A 171 0.18 -0.79 -21.85
C ARG A 171 -0.43 -0.30 -20.53
N LEU A 172 -0.98 -1.21 -19.72
CA LEU A 172 -1.51 -0.89 -18.39
C LEU A 172 -0.53 -1.27 -17.29
N ARG A 173 0.05 -2.47 -17.37
CA ARG A 173 0.93 -3.00 -16.33
C ARG A 173 2.20 -2.16 -16.13
N VAL A 174 2.88 -1.81 -17.22
CA VAL A 174 4.17 -1.10 -17.15
C VAL A 174 4.03 0.25 -16.45
N PRO A 175 3.12 1.17 -16.85
CA PRO A 175 3.02 2.47 -16.19
C PRO A 175 2.62 2.35 -14.71
N LEU A 176 1.73 1.42 -14.35
CA LEU A 176 1.33 1.20 -12.95
C LEU A 176 2.51 0.70 -12.09
N CYS A 177 3.30 -0.24 -12.61
CA CYS A 177 4.49 -0.74 -11.93
C CYS A 177 5.59 0.34 -11.84
N VAL A 178 5.79 1.12 -12.90
CA VAL A 178 6.74 2.25 -12.90
C VAL A 178 6.32 3.28 -11.86
N LEU A 179 5.03 3.63 -11.78
CA LEU A 179 4.54 4.55 -10.76
C LEU A 179 4.76 4.01 -9.34
N ALA A 180 4.50 2.72 -9.09
CA ALA A 180 4.77 2.10 -7.79
C ALA A 180 6.27 2.18 -7.41
N ALA A 181 7.18 1.95 -8.37
CA ALA A 181 8.62 2.11 -8.14
C ALA A 181 9.01 3.59 -7.92
N LEU A 182 8.43 4.51 -8.69
CA LEU A 182 8.66 5.95 -8.54
C LEU A 182 8.17 6.47 -7.20
N THR A 183 7.14 5.88 -6.59
CA THR A 183 6.76 6.22 -5.21
C THR A 183 7.86 5.84 -4.22
N CYS A 184 8.48 4.66 -4.34
CA CYS A 184 9.58 4.31 -3.44
C CYS A 184 10.71 5.33 -3.58
N VAL A 185 11.09 5.66 -4.82
CA VAL A 185 12.11 6.67 -5.10
C VAL A 185 11.69 8.06 -4.57
N SER A 186 10.43 8.45 -4.74
CA SER A 186 9.97 9.76 -4.30
C SER A 186 10.11 9.96 -2.80
N THR A 187 9.96 8.90 -2.00
CA THR A 187 10.05 9.02 -0.54
C THR A 187 11.44 9.47 -0.07
N VAL A 188 12.51 9.00 -0.71
CA VAL A 188 13.89 9.39 -0.34
C VAL A 188 14.25 10.78 -0.89
N PHE A 189 13.79 11.12 -2.10
CA PHE A 189 13.99 12.46 -2.68
C PHE A 189 13.19 13.55 -1.97
N LEU A 190 12.04 13.20 -1.40
CA LEU A 190 11.24 14.08 -0.55
C LEU A 190 11.65 14.01 0.92
N LYS A 191 12.73 13.29 1.27
CA LYS A 191 13.22 13.21 2.64
C LYS A 191 12.12 12.78 3.63
N GLN A 192 11.24 11.89 3.19
CA GLN A 192 10.22 11.24 4.00
C GLN A 192 10.72 9.95 4.63
N HIS A 193 11.60 9.25 3.92
CA HIS A 193 12.21 8.01 4.37
C HIS A 193 13.73 8.03 4.18
N SER A 194 14.43 7.34 5.07
CA SER A 194 15.80 6.87 4.83
C SER A 194 15.78 5.70 3.86
N VAL A 195 16.86 5.48 3.11
CA VAL A 195 17.09 4.26 2.31
C VAL A 195 16.91 3.00 3.17
N LEU A 196 17.28 3.06 4.46
CA LEU A 196 17.10 1.93 5.38
C LEU A 196 15.62 1.58 5.60
N ASP A 197 14.71 2.55 5.58
CA ASP A 197 13.26 2.28 5.71
C ASP A 197 12.74 1.45 4.54
N LEU A 198 13.25 1.71 3.33
CA LEU A 198 12.91 0.96 2.12
C LEU A 198 13.47 -0.47 2.19
N LEU A 199 14.71 -0.63 2.67
CA LEU A 199 15.30 -1.95 2.87
C LEU A 199 14.58 -2.73 3.98
N GLY A 200 14.16 -2.06 5.04
CA GLY A 200 13.36 -2.62 6.13
C GLY A 200 11.98 -3.11 5.69
N ALA A 201 11.41 -2.50 4.64
CA ALA A 201 10.16 -2.97 4.06
C ALA A 201 10.30 -4.33 3.36
N ALA A 202 11.50 -4.71 2.88
CA ALA A 202 11.71 -5.96 2.15
C ALA A 202 11.37 -7.23 2.96
N PRO A 203 11.88 -7.45 4.18
CA PRO A 203 11.51 -8.62 4.99
C PRO A 203 10.01 -8.64 5.31
N VAL A 204 9.40 -7.49 5.61
CA VAL A 204 7.96 -7.39 5.87
C VAL A 204 7.15 -7.78 4.64
N CYS A 205 7.52 -7.26 3.46
CA CYS A 205 6.91 -7.63 2.18
C CYS A 205 7.07 -9.12 1.88
N LEU A 206 8.22 -9.71 2.17
CA LEU A 206 8.48 -11.13 1.94
C LEU A 206 7.56 -12.03 2.78
N ILE A 207 7.41 -11.70 4.07
CA ILE A 207 6.50 -12.41 4.98
C ILE A 207 5.06 -12.28 4.47
N ALA A 208 4.61 -11.06 4.18
CA ALA A 208 3.27 -10.82 3.69
C ALA A 208 2.99 -11.53 2.35
N TRP A 209 3.96 -11.52 1.42
CA TRP A 209 3.88 -12.24 0.14
C TRP A 209 3.76 -13.75 0.34
N TYR A 210 4.55 -14.32 1.26
CA TYR A 210 4.53 -15.76 1.54
C TYR A 210 3.13 -16.22 1.97
N PHE A 211 2.53 -15.50 2.93
CA PHE A 211 1.22 -15.82 3.48
C PHE A 211 0.04 -15.39 2.60
N SER A 212 0.27 -14.62 1.53
CA SER A 212 -0.77 -14.20 0.58
C SER A 212 -0.59 -14.88 -0.78
N PHE A 213 0.16 -14.24 -1.69
CA PHE A 213 0.30 -14.65 -3.08
C PHE A 213 0.98 -16.03 -3.25
N ARG A 214 2.01 -16.35 -2.44
CA ARG A 214 2.71 -17.64 -2.57
C ARG A 214 1.86 -18.83 -2.14
N THR A 215 1.17 -18.71 -1.00
CA THR A 215 0.27 -19.76 -0.51
C THR A 215 -0.86 -20.04 -1.50
N ALA A 216 -1.39 -19.00 -2.17
CA ALA A 216 -2.40 -19.15 -3.21
C ALA A 216 -1.86 -19.89 -4.45
N ALA A 217 -0.66 -19.54 -4.91
CA ALA A 217 -0.01 -20.23 -6.03
C ALA A 217 0.24 -21.72 -5.76
N ASN A 218 0.62 -22.08 -4.53
CA ASN A 218 0.81 -23.48 -4.15
C ASN A 218 -0.51 -24.29 -4.15
N ARG A 219 -1.61 -23.67 -3.71
CA ARG A 219 -2.94 -24.32 -3.74
C ARG A 219 -3.42 -24.58 -5.16
N GLN A 220 -3.16 -23.66 -6.09
CA GLN A 220 -3.51 -23.85 -7.51
C GLN A 220 -2.72 -24.97 -8.18
N LYS A 221 -1.49 -25.27 -7.72
CA LYS A 221 -0.67 -26.37 -8.25
C LYS A 221 -1.01 -27.73 -7.66
N SER A 222 -1.68 -27.76 -6.51
CA SER A 222 -2.01 -29.00 -5.78
C SER A 222 -3.45 -29.47 -6.04
N ALA A 223 -4.20 -28.74 -6.86
CA ALA A 223 -5.58 -28.99 -7.26
C ALA A 223 -5.61 -29.38 -8.75
#